data_AF-A0A821UHZ1-F1
#
_entry.id   AF-A0A821UHZ1-F1
#
_cell.length_a   1.000
_cell.length_b   1.000
_cell.length_c   1.000
_cell.angle_alpha   90.00
_cell.angle_beta   90.00
_cell.angle_gamma   90.00
#
_symmetry.space_group_name_H-M   'P 1'
#
loop_
_entity.id
_entity.type
_entity.pdbx_description
1 polymer ?
#
loop_
_entity_poly.entity_id
_entity_poly.type
_entity_poly.pdbx_seq_one_letter_code
_entity_poly.pdbx_strand_id
1 'polypeptide(L)'
;MCWTGKLLQNIVKTPAQLHFKISQCKRIIIRRTKKQGDVMIRGELFYNSDTGAPRTICRKGKKAEMIQPSTISKGIDVKPLKLRDVRNLLQKHYSEDWKELPYLVYYKNVLFNLDEEELQLL
;
A
#
# COMPACT_ATOMS: atom_id res chain seq x y z
N MET A 1 3.32 5.57 -12.89
CA MET A 1 3.57 6.33 -11.65
C MET A 1 2.34 7.21 -11.41
N CYS A 2 1.30 6.69 -10.75
CA CYS A 2 -0.03 7.29 -10.77
C CYS A 2 -0.46 7.71 -9.36
N TRP A 3 0.08 8.82 -8.85
CA TRP A 3 -0.50 9.52 -7.70
C TRP A 3 -1.49 10.56 -8.20
N THR A 4 -2.60 10.11 -8.79
CA THR A 4 -3.58 10.98 -9.47
C THR A 4 -4.83 11.23 -8.63
N GLY A 5 -4.67 11.39 -7.31
CA GLY A 5 -5.69 12.06 -6.50
C GLY A 5 -5.42 13.57 -6.50
N LYS A 6 -6.09 14.37 -7.35
CA LYS A 6 -6.00 15.85 -7.30
C LYS A 6 -6.22 16.39 -5.88
N LEU A 7 -7.06 15.72 -5.09
CA LEU A 7 -7.35 16.03 -3.69
C LEU A 7 -6.15 15.82 -2.74
N LEU A 8 -5.35 14.76 -2.96
CA LEU A 8 -4.18 14.47 -2.13
C LEU A 8 -3.09 15.52 -2.29
N GLN A 9 -2.89 16.05 -3.50
CA GLN A 9 -1.86 17.06 -3.79
C GLN A 9 -2.10 18.38 -3.04
N ASN A 10 -3.36 18.67 -2.68
CA ASN A 10 -3.77 19.86 -1.92
C ASN A 10 -3.58 19.71 -0.41
N ILE A 11 -3.48 18.47 0.09
CA ILE A 11 -3.36 18.17 1.52
C ILE A 11 -1.93 17.81 1.88
N VAL A 12 -1.30 16.97 1.06
CA VAL A 12 0.02 16.38 1.30
C VAL A 12 1.08 17.12 0.47
N LYS A 13 2.26 17.32 1.05
CA LYS A 13 3.42 17.88 0.34
C LYS A 13 3.89 16.91 -0.74
N THR A 14 4.34 17.43 -1.87
CA THR A 14 5.00 16.58 -2.87
C THR A 14 6.35 16.08 -2.33
N PRO A 15 6.90 14.96 -2.86
CA PRO A 15 8.20 14.45 -2.42
C PRO A 15 9.32 15.50 -2.47
N ALA A 16 9.27 16.42 -3.44
CA ALA A 16 10.22 17.53 -3.57
C ALA A 16 10.08 18.61 -2.47
N GLN A 17 8.90 18.73 -1.86
CA GLN A 17 8.61 19.68 -0.79
C GLN A 17 8.88 19.11 0.61
N LEU A 18 9.31 17.85 0.70
CA LEU A 18 9.75 17.26 1.95
C LEU A 18 11.09 17.88 2.37
N HIS A 19 11.31 17.92 3.68
CA HIS A 19 12.55 18.45 4.26
C HIS A 19 13.74 17.48 4.13
N PHE A 20 13.55 16.34 3.47
CA PHE A 20 14.56 15.33 3.18
C PHE A 20 14.27 14.68 1.83
N LYS A 21 15.30 14.08 1.22
CA LYS A 21 15.17 13.33 -0.03
C LYS A 21 14.92 11.86 0.28
N ILE A 22 13.74 11.35 -0.05
CA ILE A 22 13.34 9.95 0.18
C ILE A 22 14.38 8.96 -0.34
N SER A 23 14.93 9.20 -1.53
CA SER A 23 15.90 8.31 -2.18
C SER A 23 17.25 8.20 -1.46
N GLN A 24 17.59 9.18 -0.62
CA GLN A 24 18.86 9.21 0.11
C GLN A 24 18.72 8.65 1.53
N CYS A 25 17.50 8.48 2.02
CA CYS A 25 17.25 8.01 3.36
C CYS A 25 17.37 6.49 3.47
N LYS A 26 18.08 6.01 4.49
CA LYS A 26 18.12 4.60 4.88
C LYS A 26 16.89 4.21 5.68
N ARG A 27 16.30 5.15 6.43
CA ARG A 27 15.09 4.95 7.24
C ARG A 27 14.15 6.15 7.13
N ILE A 28 12.85 5.87 7.14
CA ILE A 28 11.79 6.87 7.25
C ILE A 28 11.00 6.55 8.51
N ILE A 29 10.94 7.50 9.43
CA ILE A 29 10.22 7.37 10.69
C ILE A 29 8.94 8.18 10.58
N ILE A 30 7.81 7.51 10.84
CA ILE A 30 6.49 8.11 10.87
C ILE A 30 6.03 8.10 12.33
N ARG A 31 5.74 9.29 12.87
CA ARG A 31 5.32 9.49 14.26
C ARG A 31 3.98 10.18 14.31
N ARG A 32 3.07 9.62 15.11
CA ARG A 32 1.81 10.27 15.47
C ARG A 32 2.07 11.40 16.47
N THR A 33 1.44 12.55 16.27
CA THR A 33 1.43 13.62 17.26
C THR A 33 0.47 13.31 18.40
N LYS A 34 0.67 13.94 19.56
CA LYS A 34 -0.34 13.94 20.65
C LYS A 34 -1.63 14.64 20.23
N LYS A 35 -1.54 15.61 19.30
CA LYS A 35 -2.71 16.26 18.69
C LYS A 35 -3.34 15.33 17.66
N GLN A 36 -4.66 15.23 17.68
CA GLN A 36 -5.42 14.39 16.76
C GLN A 36 -5.26 14.89 15.32
N GLY A 37 -5.05 13.93 14.40
CA GLY A 37 -5.09 14.19 12.96
C GLY A 37 -3.82 14.72 12.30
N ASP A 38 -2.72 14.87 13.04
CA ASP A 38 -1.42 15.26 12.45
C ASP A 38 -0.42 14.09 12.49
N VAL A 39 0.42 14.04 11.47
CA VAL A 39 1.41 12.99 11.26
C VAL A 39 2.72 13.67 10.91
N MET A 40 3.74 13.37 11.73
CA MET A 40 5.09 13.86 11.48
C MET A 40 5.93 12.76 10.85
N ILE A 41 6.77 13.17 9.92
CA ILE A 41 7.69 12.30 9.20
C ILE A 41 9.12 12.83 9.38
N ARG A 42 10.08 11.91 9.45
CA ARG A 42 11.51 12.20 9.44
C ARG A 42 12.22 11.19 8.56
N GLY A 43 13.10 11.66 7.69
CA GLY A 43 14.02 10.81 6.94
C GLY A 43 15.41 10.83 7.56
N GLU A 44 16.01 9.66 7.74
CA GLU A 44 17.37 9.51 8.25
C GLU A 44 18.30 9.03 7.13
N LEU A 45 19.35 9.81 6.86
CA LEU A 45 20.37 9.49 5.85
C LEU A 45 21.26 8.31 6.28
N PHE A 46 21.51 8.21 7.58
CA PHE A 46 22.34 7.17 8.20
C PHE A 46 21.54 6.46 9.28
N TYR A 47 22.01 5.31 9.77
CA TYR A 47 21.36 4.60 10.90
C TYR A 47 21.53 5.28 12.27
N ASN A 48 21.97 6.55 12.29
CA ASN A 48 22.08 7.33 13.50
C ASN A 48 20.74 8.03 13.82
N SER A 49 20.11 7.63 14.91
CA SER A 49 18.75 8.02 15.29
C SER A 49 18.63 9.43 15.91
N ASP A 50 19.76 10.10 16.20
CA ASP A 50 19.81 11.46 16.76
C ASP A 50 19.72 12.58 15.72
N THR A 51 19.59 12.23 14.44
CA THR A 51 19.60 13.22 13.36
C THR A 51 18.21 13.69 12.97
N GLY A 52 18.02 15.01 13.00
CA GLY A 52 16.86 15.69 12.41
C GLY A 52 15.60 15.77 13.29
N ALA A 53 14.80 16.81 13.05
CA ALA A 53 13.52 17.02 13.70
C ALA A 53 12.37 16.53 12.79
N PRO A 54 11.40 15.75 13.32
CA PRO A 54 10.26 15.32 12.54
C PRO A 54 9.37 16.51 12.16
N ARG A 55 8.92 16.58 10.90
CA ARG A 55 8.05 17.65 10.40
C ARG A 55 6.76 17.08 9.84
N THR A 56 5.69 17.88 9.84
CA THR A 56 4.40 17.47 9.25
C THR A 56 4.52 17.20 7.75
N ILE A 57 3.88 16.11 7.31
CA ILE A 57 3.77 15.74 5.88
C ILE A 57 2.72 16.59 5.16
N CYS A 58 1.75 17.14 5.90
CA CYS A 58 0.68 17.96 5.36
C CYS A 58 1.15 19.39 5.05
N ARG A 59 0.46 20.04 4.11
CA ARG A 59 0.62 21.47 3.85
C ARG A 59 0.13 22.29 5.05
N LYS A 60 0.57 23.56 5.14
CA LYS A 60 0.19 24.46 6.23
C LYS A 60 -1.35 24.58 6.31
N GLY A 61 -1.90 24.39 7.52
CA GLY A 61 -3.35 24.46 7.76
C GLY A 61 -4.15 23.25 7.29
N LYS A 62 -3.49 22.18 6.81
CA LYS A 62 -4.14 20.91 6.43
C LYS A 62 -3.77 19.81 7.42
N LYS A 63 -4.69 18.87 7.62
CA LYS A 63 -4.53 17.71 8.51
C LYS A 63 -4.65 16.41 7.73
N ALA A 64 -4.08 15.33 8.26
CA ALA A 64 -4.18 14.00 7.66
C ALA A 64 -5.62 13.47 7.67
N GLU A 65 -6.45 13.90 8.64
CA GLU A 65 -7.89 13.60 8.69
C GLU A 65 -8.67 14.11 7.48
N MET A 66 -8.15 15.12 6.78
CA MET A 66 -8.80 15.66 5.58
C MET A 66 -8.59 14.74 4.36
N ILE A 67 -7.70 13.75 4.46
CA ILE A 67 -7.47 12.77 3.40
C ILE A 67 -8.69 11.85 3.36
N GLN A 68 -9.37 11.82 2.22
CA GLN A 68 -10.46 10.87 1.95
C GLN A 68 -9.89 9.71 1.14
N PRO A 69 -9.68 8.52 1.75
CA PRO A 69 -9.23 7.35 1.02
C PRO A 69 -10.30 6.97 0.00
N SER A 70 -9.89 6.81 -1.25
CA SER A 70 -10.73 6.26 -2.30
C SER A 70 -10.24 4.87 -2.68
N THR A 71 -11.16 3.98 -3.02
CA THR A 71 -10.81 2.70 -3.62
C THR A 71 -10.07 2.95 -4.94
N ILE A 72 -8.88 2.38 -5.07
CA ILE A 72 -8.10 2.44 -6.30
C ILE A 72 -8.50 1.24 -7.15
N SER A 73 -8.86 1.47 -8.42
CA SER A 73 -9.13 0.37 -9.34
C SER A 73 -7.88 -0.47 -9.55
N LYS A 74 -8.06 -1.79 -9.71
CA LYS A 74 -6.98 -2.66 -10.15
C LYS A 74 -6.55 -2.17 -11.54
N GLY A 75 -5.27 -1.84 -11.69
CA GLY A 75 -4.78 -1.23 -12.93
C GLY A 75 -4.63 -2.25 -14.07
N ILE A 76 -4.17 -3.45 -13.76
CA ILE A 76 -3.98 -4.55 -14.71
C ILE A 76 -4.59 -5.79 -14.10
N ASP A 77 -5.51 -6.42 -14.81
CA ASP A 77 -6.08 -7.69 -14.38
C ASP A 77 -5.01 -8.78 -14.39
N VAL A 78 -5.11 -9.68 -13.43
CA VAL A 78 -4.13 -10.76 -13.30
C VAL A 78 -4.33 -11.71 -14.46
N LYS A 79 -3.25 -11.97 -15.21
CA LYS A 79 -3.29 -12.93 -16.33
C LYS A 79 -3.81 -14.29 -15.83
N PRO A 80 -4.72 -14.95 -16.57
CA PRO A 80 -5.30 -16.24 -16.16
C PRO A 80 -4.25 -17.32 -15.85
N LEU A 81 -3.17 -17.39 -16.63
CA LEU A 81 -2.06 -18.31 -16.39
C LEU A 81 -1.44 -18.15 -14.99
N LYS A 82 -1.30 -16.92 -14.50
CA LYS A 82 -0.76 -16.67 -13.14
C LYS A 82 -1.72 -17.14 -12.06
N LEU A 83 -3.02 -17.07 -12.30
CA LEU A 83 -4.04 -17.53 -11.36
C LEU A 83 -4.05 -19.04 -11.26
N ARG A 84 -3.89 -19.73 -12.40
CA ARG A 84 -3.68 -21.18 -12.44
C ARG A 84 -2.41 -21.59 -11.70
N ASP A 85 -1.30 -20.88 -11.90
CA ASP A 85 -0.05 -21.16 -11.17
C ASP A 85 -0.22 -20.99 -9.65
N VAL A 86 -0.89 -19.91 -9.22
CA VAL A 86 -1.19 -19.68 -7.80
C VAL A 86 -2.10 -20.77 -7.24
N ARG A 87 -3.13 -21.20 -7.97
CA ARG A 87 -4.00 -22.32 -7.59
C ARG A 87 -3.21 -23.61 -7.42
N ASN A 88 -2.36 -23.95 -8.38
CA ASN A 88 -1.51 -25.14 -8.35
C ASN A 88 -0.55 -25.10 -7.15
N LEU A 89 0.02 -23.92 -6.87
CA LEU A 89 0.90 -23.72 -5.72
C LEU A 89 0.15 -23.97 -4.40
N LEU A 90 -1.05 -23.42 -4.26
CA LEU A 90 -1.87 -23.60 -3.05
C LEU A 90 -2.28 -25.06 -2.87
N GLN A 91 -2.71 -25.74 -3.93
CA GLN A 91 -3.02 -27.17 -3.89
C GLN A 91 -1.79 -28.02 -3.50
N LYS A 92 -0.62 -27.69 -4.06
CA LYS A 92 0.61 -28.42 -3.78
C LYS A 92 1.06 -28.29 -2.31
N HIS A 93 0.86 -27.12 -1.70
CA HIS A 93 1.33 -26.85 -0.34
C HIS A 93 0.31 -27.21 0.74
N TYR A 94 -0.99 -27.12 0.46
CA TYR A 94 -2.05 -27.22 1.45
C TYR A 94 -3.08 -28.31 1.13
N SER A 95 -2.83 -29.14 0.13
CA SER A 95 -3.77 -30.16 -0.39
C SER A 95 -5.02 -29.54 -1.03
N GLU A 96 -5.99 -30.36 -1.43
CA GLU A 96 -7.22 -29.88 -2.10
C GLU A 96 -8.10 -29.02 -1.18
N ASP A 97 -8.06 -29.26 0.13
CA ASP A 97 -8.86 -28.57 1.16
C ASP A 97 -8.36 -27.16 1.48
N TRP A 98 -7.38 -26.65 0.73
CA TRP A 98 -6.84 -25.30 0.94
C TRP A 98 -7.94 -24.21 0.89
N LYS A 99 -9.03 -24.48 0.17
CA LYS A 99 -10.21 -23.61 0.06
C LYS A 99 -10.95 -23.43 1.39
N GLU A 100 -10.75 -24.30 2.38
CA GLU A 100 -11.40 -24.22 3.69
C GLU A 100 -10.58 -23.39 4.68
N LEU A 101 -9.28 -23.26 4.44
CA LEU A 101 -8.35 -22.60 5.36
C LEU A 101 -8.68 -21.10 5.50
N PRO A 102 -8.92 -20.60 6.73
CA PRO A 102 -9.36 -19.23 6.95
C PRO A 102 -8.27 -18.20 6.63
N TYR A 103 -7.01 -18.57 6.83
CA TYR A 103 -5.86 -17.69 6.57
C TYR A 103 -5.53 -17.52 5.07
N LEU A 104 -6.17 -18.29 4.18
CA LEU A 104 -6.02 -18.17 2.72
C LEU A 104 -7.15 -17.35 2.06
N VAL A 105 -8.00 -16.66 2.84
CA VAL A 105 -9.14 -15.88 2.35
C VAL A 105 -8.78 -14.86 1.26
N TYR A 106 -7.58 -14.28 1.32
CA TYR A 106 -7.10 -13.37 0.28
C TYR A 106 -7.07 -14.04 -1.10
N TYR A 107 -6.52 -15.26 -1.19
CA TYR A 107 -6.42 -15.99 -2.45
C TYR A 107 -7.77 -16.45 -2.97
N LYS A 108 -8.72 -16.74 -2.07
CA LYS A 108 -10.12 -17.02 -2.44
C LYS A 108 -10.70 -15.84 -3.19
N ASN A 109 -10.59 -14.64 -2.65
CA ASN A 109 -11.09 -13.43 -3.30
C ASN A 109 -10.35 -13.12 -4.61
N VAL A 110 -9.11 -13.57 -4.79
CA VAL A 110 -8.36 -13.36 -6.03
C VAL A 110 -8.77 -14.37 -7.12
N LEU A 111 -9.05 -15.62 -6.73
CA LEU A 111 -9.33 -16.72 -7.64
C LEU A 111 -10.82 -16.90 -7.97
N PHE A 112 -11.74 -16.63 -7.03
CA PHE A 112 -13.19 -16.83 -7.18
C PHE A 112 -13.96 -15.57 -7.62
N ASN A 113 -13.27 -14.45 -7.83
CA ASN A 113 -13.86 -13.29 -8.52
C ASN A 113 -13.81 -13.43 -10.06
N LEU A 114 -13.49 -14.63 -10.55
CA LEU A 114 -13.56 -15.04 -11.96
C LEU A 114 -14.42 -16.29 -12.01
N ASP A 115 -15.36 -16.34 -12.96
CA ASP A 115 -16.25 -17.49 -13.12
C ASP A 115 -15.40 -18.75 -13.44
N GLU A 116 -15.67 -19.86 -12.75
CA GLU A 116 -14.90 -21.11 -12.86
C GLU A 116 -14.87 -21.68 -14.30
N GLU A 117 -15.83 -21.29 -15.16
CA GLU A 117 -15.87 -21.64 -16.58
C GLU A 117 -14.71 -21.00 -17.38
N GLU A 118 -14.32 -19.76 -17.07
CA GLU A 118 -13.22 -19.08 -17.77
C GLU A 118 -11.84 -19.66 -17.43
N LEU A 119 -11.69 -20.25 -16.23
CA LEU A 119 -10.44 -20.85 -15.78
C LEU A 119 -10.24 -22.29 -16.28
N GLN A 120 -11.29 -22.97 -16.73
CA GLN A 120 -11.20 -24.30 -17.35
C GLN A 120 -10.92 -24.23 -18.87
N LEU A 121 -11.23 -23.10 -19.51
CA LEU A 121 -11.03 -22.86 -20.94
C LEU A 121 -9.65 -22.28 -21.30
N LEU A 122 -8.77 -22.04 -20.32
CA LEU A 122 -7.43 -21.42 -20.46
C LEU A 122 -6.29 -22.30 -19.90
#